data_AF-K3YWV7-F1
#
_entry.id   AF-K3YWV7-F1
#
_cell.length_a   1.000
_cell.length_b   1.000
_cell.length_c   1.000
_cell.angle_alpha   90.00
_cell.angle_beta   90.00
_cell.angle_gamma   90.00
#
_symmetry.space_group_name_H-M   'P 1'
#
loop_
_entity.id
_entity.type
_entity.pdbx_description
1 polymer ?
#
loop_
_entity_poly.entity_id
_entity_poly.type
_entity_poly.pdbx_seq_one_letter_code
_entity_poly.pdbx_strand_id
1 'polypeptide(L)'
;MLKSQQGQGRYQFKKKDFNGIAANNVPTKTPVTTMNDNQWNKLVMMWSTNLTGCTTNIGNHGLVRYPQHTGSRSYIAQAHVVVWMEQIIAQAGDDQPKTVVEAMAEVVQYRIF
;
A
#
# COMPACT_ATOMS: atom_id res chain seq x y z
N MET A 1 -22.48 -10.34 11.24
CA MET A 1 -21.01 -10.18 11.42
C MET A 1 -20.55 -8.91 10.74
N LEU A 2 -19.77 -8.08 11.43
CA LEU A 2 -19.12 -6.92 10.81
C LEU A 2 -18.04 -7.39 9.82
N LYS A 3 -17.87 -6.68 8.70
CA LYS A 3 -16.85 -7.00 7.67
C LYS A 3 -15.43 -7.10 8.24
N SER A 4 -15.13 -6.31 9.28
CA SER A 4 -13.85 -6.33 10.00
C SER A 4 -13.58 -7.67 10.68
N GLN A 5 -14.56 -8.24 11.37
CA GLN A 5 -14.43 -9.55 12.03
C GLN A 5 -14.24 -10.69 11.01
N GLN A 6 -14.94 -10.63 9.87
CA GLN A 6 -14.74 -11.59 8.79
C GLN A 6 -13.33 -11.50 8.20
N GLY A 7 -12.80 -10.29 8.02
CA GLY A 7 -11.44 -10.07 7.56
C GLY A 7 -10.38 -10.63 8.51
N GLN A 8 -10.54 -10.38 9.81
CA GLN A 8 -9.65 -10.93 10.84
C GLN A 8 -9.67 -12.46 10.87
N GLY A 9 -10.86 -13.08 10.79
CA GLY A 9 -10.99 -14.53 10.73
C GLY A 9 -10.25 -15.14 9.52
N ARG A 10 -10.43 -14.56 8.33
CA ARG A 10 -9.72 -14.99 7.12
C ARG A 10 -8.20 -14.87 7.23
N TYR A 11 -7.73 -13.76 7.81
CA TYR A 11 -6.29 -13.55 8.02
C TYR A 11 -5.70 -14.60 8.96
N GLN A 12 -6.35 -14.88 10.10
CA GLN A 12 -5.88 -15.86 11.07
C GLN A 12 -5.88 -17.28 10.48
N PHE A 13 -6.94 -17.64 9.75
CA PHE A 13 -7.03 -18.92 9.04
C PHE A 13 -5.88 -19.10 8.05
N LYS A 14 -5.65 -18.10 7.19
CA LYS A 14 -4.53 -18.10 6.24
C LYS A 14 -3.19 -18.24 6.96
N LYS A 15 -3.01 -17.52 8.07
CA LYS A 15 -1.77 -17.56 8.85
C LYS A 15 -1.50 -18.92 9.47
N LYS A 16 -2.54 -19.62 9.94
CA LYS A 16 -2.41 -20.93 10.61
C LYS A 16 -2.15 -22.06 9.62
N ASP A 17 -2.91 -22.10 8.53
CA ASP A 17 -3.00 -23.30 7.68
C ASP A 17 -2.21 -23.19 6.37
N PHE A 18 -1.68 -22.00 6.05
CA PHE A 18 -0.99 -21.76 4.78
C PHE A 18 0.37 -21.06 4.89
N ASN A 19 0.54 -20.10 5.81
CA ASN A 19 1.81 -19.37 5.91
C ASN A 19 2.96 -20.27 6.39
N GLY A 20 4.06 -20.29 5.64
CA GLY A 20 5.26 -21.08 5.99
C GLY A 20 5.18 -22.56 5.59
N ILE A 21 4.07 -22.99 4.98
CA ILE A 21 3.89 -24.36 4.49
C ILE A 21 4.09 -24.35 2.97
N ALA A 22 4.98 -25.20 2.45
CA ALA A 22 5.13 -25.40 1.02
C ALA A 22 3.84 -25.98 0.43
N ALA A 23 3.46 -25.59 -0.80
CA ALA A 23 2.22 -26.04 -1.44
C ALA A 23 2.04 -27.57 -1.43
N ASN A 24 3.15 -28.32 -1.58
CA ASN A 24 3.17 -29.78 -1.57
C ASN A 24 2.90 -30.40 -0.19
N ASN A 25 3.04 -29.62 0.89
CA ASN A 25 2.89 -30.06 2.28
C ASN A 25 1.55 -29.60 2.89
N VAL A 26 0.69 -28.92 2.13
CA VAL A 26 -0.63 -28.52 2.61
C VAL A 26 -1.50 -29.78 2.76
N PRO A 27 -2.17 -29.98 3.92
CA PRO A 27 -2.99 -31.17 4.15
C PRO A 27 -4.04 -31.36 3.05
N THR A 28 -4.30 -32.60 2.63
CA THR A 28 -5.35 -32.89 1.62
C THR A 28 -6.75 -32.95 2.23
N LYS A 29 -6.84 -33.11 3.55
CA LYS A 29 -8.09 -33.10 4.32
C LYS A 29 -8.30 -31.73 4.96
N THR A 30 -9.56 -31.32 5.00
CA THR A 30 -9.98 -30.06 5.62
C THR A 30 -9.64 -30.01 7.12
N PRO A 31 -8.90 -28.99 7.59
CA PRO A 31 -8.70 -28.74 9.02
C PRO A 31 -9.95 -28.12 9.67
N VAL A 32 -10.96 -27.75 8.87
CA VAL A 32 -12.17 -27.07 9.31
C VAL A 32 -13.35 -28.03 9.21
N THR A 33 -13.98 -28.31 10.36
CA THR A 33 -15.12 -29.24 10.47
C THR A 33 -16.33 -28.82 9.65
N THR A 34 -16.49 -27.53 9.36
CA THR A 34 -17.61 -26.98 8.59
C THR A 34 -17.38 -26.97 7.08
N MET A 35 -16.18 -27.30 6.60
CA MET A 35 -15.78 -27.22 5.19
C MET A 35 -15.54 -28.62 4.64
N ASN A 36 -15.98 -28.89 3.41
CA ASN A 36 -15.73 -30.20 2.79
C ASN A 36 -14.35 -30.25 2.11
N ASP A 37 -13.82 -31.46 1.93
CA ASP A 37 -12.49 -31.68 1.35
C ASP A 37 -12.36 -31.17 -0.10
N ASN A 38 -13.43 -31.19 -0.89
CA ASN A 38 -13.42 -30.68 -2.27
C ASN A 38 -13.31 -29.14 -2.31
N GLN A 39 -14.06 -28.46 -1.45
CA GLN A 39 -13.96 -27.01 -1.25
C GLN A 39 -12.58 -26.63 -0.75
N TRP A 40 -12.03 -27.40 0.20
CA TRP A 40 -10.68 -27.22 0.72
C TRP A 40 -9.64 -27.34 -0.40
N ASN A 41 -9.67 -28.41 -1.19
CA ASN A 41 -8.74 -28.60 -2.30
C ASN A 41 -8.82 -27.50 -3.36
N LYS A 42 -10.03 -27.01 -3.67
CA LYS A 42 -10.19 -25.83 -4.56
C LYS A 42 -9.52 -24.58 -3.97
N LEU A 43 -9.63 -24.38 -2.66
CA LEU A 43 -9.01 -23.24 -1.97
C LEU A 43 -7.48 -23.37 -1.94
N VAL A 44 -6.94 -24.55 -1.68
CA VAL A 44 -5.49 -24.83 -1.72
C VAL A 44 -4.93 -24.58 -3.12
N MET A 45 -5.64 -25.04 -4.16
CA MET A 45 -5.23 -24.82 -5.56
C MET A 45 -5.20 -23.34 -5.92
N MET A 46 -6.25 -22.59 -5.59
CA MET A 46 -6.33 -21.15 -5.81
C MET A 46 -5.25 -20.39 -5.02
N TRP A 47 -4.94 -20.83 -3.81
CA TRP A 47 -3.88 -20.21 -3.01
C TRP A 47 -2.49 -20.46 -3.61
N SER A 48 -2.19 -21.71 -3.99
CA SER A 48 -0.89 -22.10 -4.55
C SER A 48 -0.56 -21.36 -5.85
N THR A 49 -1.55 -21.11 -6.71
CA THR A 49 -1.34 -20.33 -7.94
C THR A 49 -1.08 -18.85 -7.67
N ASN A 50 -1.72 -18.28 -6.63
CA ASN A 50 -1.54 -16.88 -6.25
C ASN A 50 -0.34 -16.64 -5.33
N LEU A 51 0.26 -17.68 -4.75
CA LEU A 51 1.38 -17.59 -3.82
C LEU A 51 2.57 -16.88 -4.45
N THR A 52 2.93 -17.25 -5.68
CA THR A 52 4.08 -16.67 -6.41
C THR A 52 3.93 -15.17 -6.64
N GLY A 53 2.72 -14.71 -6.99
CA GLY A 53 2.42 -13.28 -7.13
C GLY A 53 2.46 -12.56 -5.79
N CYS A 54 1.94 -13.19 -4.74
CA CYS A 54 1.93 -12.62 -3.38
C CYS A 54 3.34 -12.48 -2.80
N THR A 55 4.21 -13.49 -2.95
CA THR A 55 5.60 -13.44 -2.44
C THR A 55 6.40 -12.36 -3.15
N THR A 56 6.24 -12.24 -4.47
CA THR A 56 6.85 -11.18 -5.28
C THR A 56 6.39 -9.80 -4.80
N ASN A 57 5.08 -9.62 -4.56
CA ASN A 57 4.54 -8.35 -4.08
C ASN A 57 5.04 -7.99 -2.67
N ILE A 58 5.16 -8.96 -1.76
CA ILE A 58 5.76 -8.73 -0.43
C ILE A 58 7.21 -8.26 -0.56
N GLY A 59 8.00 -8.90 -1.43
CA GLY A 59 9.37 -8.47 -1.73
C GLY A 59 9.41 -7.04 -2.26
N ASN A 60 8.54 -6.73 -3.23
CA ASN A 60 8.42 -5.38 -3.79
C ASN A 60 8.02 -4.35 -2.72
N HIS A 61 7.12 -4.70 -1.81
CA HIS A 61 6.73 -3.85 -0.68
C HIS A 61 7.91 -3.55 0.26
N GLY A 62 8.84 -4.50 0.44
CA GLY A 62 10.08 -4.28 1.19
C GLY A 62 11.06 -3.33 0.49
N LEU A 63 10.96 -3.18 -0.84
CA LEU A 63 11.77 -2.25 -1.63
C LEU A 63 11.17 -0.84 -1.69
N VAL A 64 9.93 -0.64 -1.20
CA VAL A 64 9.28 0.67 -1.18
C VAL A 64 10.01 1.58 -0.20
N ARG A 65 10.76 2.55 -0.74
CA ARG A 65 11.54 3.52 0.04
C ARG A 65 10.68 4.60 0.71
N TYR A 66 9.59 5.00 0.08
CA TYR A 66 8.69 6.05 0.55
C TYR A 66 7.23 5.61 0.42
N PRO A 67 6.58 5.18 1.52
CA PRO A 67 5.18 4.77 1.47
C PRO A 67 4.30 6.00 1.20
N GLN A 68 3.51 5.95 0.13
CA GLN A 68 2.51 6.98 -0.17
C GLN A 68 1.19 6.57 0.46
N HIS A 69 0.58 7.46 1.25
CA HIS A 69 -0.78 7.26 1.73
C HIS A 69 -1.77 7.68 0.66
N THR A 70 -2.85 6.92 0.50
CA THR A 70 -3.96 7.28 -0.39
C THR A 70 -4.52 8.64 0.01
N GLY A 71 -4.55 9.59 -0.93
CA GLY A 71 -4.96 10.98 -0.67
C GLY A 71 -3.81 11.94 -0.32
N SER A 72 -2.58 11.45 -0.16
CA SER A 72 -1.39 12.29 -0.01
C SER A 72 -0.70 12.53 -1.37
N ARG A 73 -0.09 13.71 -1.53
CA ARG A 73 0.73 14.01 -2.72
C ARG A 73 1.98 13.12 -2.72
N SER A 74 2.43 12.68 -3.89
CA SER A 74 3.69 11.94 -4.00
C SER A 74 4.85 12.77 -3.45
N TYR A 75 5.83 12.13 -2.79
CA TYR A 75 7.02 12.83 -2.27
C TYR A 75 7.75 13.64 -3.35
N ILE A 76 7.81 13.11 -4.58
CA ILE A 76 8.39 13.80 -5.74
C ILE A 76 7.59 15.09 -6.04
N ALA A 77 6.26 15.01 -6.06
CA ALA A 77 5.43 16.21 -6.25
C ALA A 77 5.59 17.21 -5.09
N GLN A 78 5.79 16.75 -3.87
CA GLN A 78 6.08 17.61 -2.71
C GLN A 78 7.46 18.28 -2.84
N ALA A 79 8.49 17.56 -3.29
CA ALA A 79 9.82 18.12 -3.52
C ALA A 79 9.79 19.20 -4.61
N HIS A 80 9.10 18.98 -5.72
CA HIS A 80 8.92 20.01 -6.75
C HIS A 80 8.17 21.24 -6.24
N VAL A 81 7.22 21.06 -5.33
CA VAL A 81 6.50 22.17 -4.67
C VAL A 81 7.46 22.98 -3.80
N VAL A 82 8.33 22.34 -3.01
CA VAL A 82 9.32 23.02 -2.16
C VAL A 82 10.36 23.77 -3.00
N VAL A 83 10.92 23.13 -4.02
CA VAL A 83 11.88 23.78 -4.94
C VAL A 83 11.27 24.99 -5.63
N TRP A 84 10.00 24.89 -6.04
CA TRP A 84 9.30 26.01 -6.65
C TRP A 84 9.06 27.16 -5.64
N MET A 85 8.74 26.85 -4.38
CA MET A 85 8.68 27.86 -3.32
C MET A 85 10.03 28.55 -3.08
N GLU A 86 11.13 27.79 -3.03
CA GLU A 86 12.48 28.33 -2.85
C GLU A 86 12.86 29.29 -3.99
N GLN A 87 12.49 28.97 -5.23
CA GLN A 87 12.71 29.83 -6.39
C GLN A 87 11.91 31.14 -6.30
N ILE A 88 10.63 31.08 -5.92
CA ILE A 88 9.78 32.27 -5.74
C ILE A 88 10.37 33.19 -4.65
N ILE A 89 10.84 32.63 -3.55
CA ILE A 89 11.44 33.38 -2.44
C ILE A 89 12.78 34.01 -2.87
N ALA A 90 13.60 33.29 -3.66
CA ALA A 90 14.90 33.77 -4.13
C ALA A 90 14.83 34.83 -5.23
N GLN A 91 13.76 34.87 -6.02
CA GLN A 91 13.59 35.84 -7.12
C GLN A 91 13.35 37.28 -6.65
N ALA A 92 13.00 37.48 -5.37
CA ALA A 92 12.50 38.75 -4.86
C ALA A 92 13.60 39.69 -4.36
N GLY A 93 14.62 39.89 -5.21
CA GLY A 93 15.79 40.72 -4.95
C GLY A 93 15.64 42.22 -5.22
N ASP A 94 14.50 42.73 -5.70
CA ASP A 94 14.38 44.16 -6.06
C ASP A 94 13.15 44.92 -5.57
N ASP A 95 12.19 44.30 -4.86
CA ASP A 95 11.20 45.02 -4.05
C ASP A 95 10.50 44.00 -3.15
N GLN A 96 10.86 44.01 -1.86
CA GLN A 96 10.29 43.24 -0.75
C GLN A 96 10.06 41.72 -0.98
N PRO A 97 10.86 40.82 -0.37
CA PRO A 97 10.71 39.39 -0.58
C PRO A 97 9.35 38.86 -0.14
N LYS A 98 8.65 38.17 -1.06
CA LYS A 98 7.40 37.46 -0.75
C LYS A 98 7.64 36.54 0.43
N THR A 99 6.80 36.68 1.45
CA THR A 99 6.87 35.85 2.64
C THR A 99 6.57 34.39 2.27
N VAL A 100 7.05 33.45 3.08
CA VAL A 100 6.81 32.01 2.87
C VAL A 100 5.31 31.72 2.68
N VAL A 101 4.43 32.46 3.38
CA VAL A 101 2.98 32.31 3.29
C VAL A 101 2.43 32.71 1.91
N GLU A 102 2.93 33.79 1.33
CA GLU A 102 2.51 34.26 -0.01
C GLU A 102 3.01 33.33 -1.11
N ALA A 103 4.26 32.85 -0.99
CA ALA A 103 4.80 31.83 -1.90
C ALA A 103 3.98 30.53 -1.80
N MET A 104 3.58 30.10 -0.60
CA MET A 104 2.70 28.94 -0.42
C MET A 104 1.33 29.15 -1.06
N ALA A 105 0.72 30.33 -0.92
CA ALA A 105 -0.58 30.66 -1.49
C ALA A 105 -0.56 30.60 -3.03
N GLU A 106 0.49 31.14 -3.65
CA GLU A 106 0.69 31.12 -5.10
C GLU A 106 0.85 29.69 -5.62
N VAL A 107 1.67 28.89 -4.94
CA VAL A 107 1.90 27.48 -5.31
C VAL A 107 0.64 26.62 -5.16
N VAL A 108 -0.21 26.93 -4.19
CA VAL A 108 -1.49 26.25 -3.99
C VAL A 108 -2.52 26.67 -5.04
N GLN A 109 -2.63 27.96 -5.39
CA GLN A 109 -3.61 28.45 -6.38
C GLN A 109 -3.35 27.92 -7.80
N TYR A 110 -2.08 27.79 -8.20
CA TYR A 110 -1.72 27.32 -9.55
C TYR A 110 -1.90 25.80 -9.76
N ARG A 111 -2.21 25.04 -8.69
CA ARG A 111 -2.29 23.57 -8.70
C ARG A 111 -3.69 23.01 -8.40
N ILE A 112 -4.73 23.84 -8.38
CA ILE A 112 -6.12 23.36 -8.35
C ILE A 112 -6.58 23.09 -9.79
N PHE A 113 -6.09 22.00 -10.39
CA PHE A 113 -6.70 21.27 -11.50
C PHE A 113 -6.20 19.82 -11.49
#